data_AF-A0A916T5W4-F1
#
_entry.id   AF-A0A916T5W4-F1
#
_cell.length_a   1.000
_cell.length_b   1.000
_cell.length_c   1.000
_cell.angle_alpha   90.00
_cell.angle_beta   90.00
_cell.angle_gamma   90.00
#
_symmetry.space_group_name_H-M   'P 1'
#
loop_
_entity.id
_entity.type
_entity.pdbx_description
1 polymer ?
#
loop_
_entity_poly.entity_id
_entity_poly.type
_entity_poly.pdbx_seq_one_letter_code
_entity_poly.pdbx_strand_id
1 'polypeptide(L)' 'MQSTTAHQTALATKHATLDRYIAEEQHRPHPDAIRLADLKKQKLRLKEEIISL' A
#
# COMPACT_ATOMS: atom_id res chain seq x y z
N MET A 1 -12.31 -2.86 25.53
CA MET A 1 -10.99 -3.12 24.93
C MET A 1 -11.01 -2.51 23.54
N GLN A 2 -9.97 -1.73 23.24
CA GLN A 2 -9.98 -0.61 22.29
C GLN A 2 -10.05 -1.07 20.83
N SER A 3 -10.80 -0.34 20.01
CA SER A 3 -11.08 -0.60 18.58
C SER A 3 -9.87 -0.42 17.64
N THR A 4 -8.64 -0.53 18.13
CA THR A 4 -7.38 -0.34 17.39
C THR A 4 -7.17 -1.38 16.30
N THR A 5 -7.71 -2.59 16.48
CA THR A 5 -7.61 -3.69 15.51
C THR A 5 -8.31 -3.38 14.19
N ALA A 6 -9.52 -2.80 14.20
CA ALA A 6 -10.26 -2.54 12.97
C ALA A 6 -9.55 -1.50 12.07
N HIS A 7 -8.96 -0.47 12.69
CA HIS A 7 -8.20 0.55 11.98
C HIS A 7 -6.90 -0.03 11.40
N GLN A 8 -6.15 -0.80 12.18
CA GLN A 8 -4.94 -1.50 11.73
C GLN A 8 -5.24 -2.52 10.62
N THR A 9 -6.34 -3.27 10.70
CA THR A 9 -6.76 -4.22 9.66
C THR A 9 -7.13 -3.49 8.36
N ALA A 10 -7.83 -2.36 8.45
CA ALA A 10 -8.15 -1.56 7.27
C ALA A 10 -6.89 -1.00 6.58
N LEU A 11 -5.94 -0.49 7.36
CA LEU A 11 -4.65 -0.02 6.85
C LEU A 11 -3.81 -1.17 6.25
N ALA A 12 -3.76 -2.33 6.90
CA ALA A 12 -3.08 -3.51 6.39
C ALA A 12 -3.70 -4.02 5.08
N THR A 13 -5.03 -3.99 4.96
CA THR A 13 -5.75 -4.37 3.74
C THR A 13 -5.44 -3.42 2.58
N LYS A 14 -5.43 -2.11 2.85
CA LYS A 14 -4.99 -1.10 1.87
C LYS A 14 -3.53 -1.32 1.44
N HIS A 15 -2.66 -1.68 2.38
CA HIS A 15 -1.25 -1.94 2.09
C HIS A 15 -1.08 -3.16 1.19
N ALA A 16 -1.74 -4.27 1.51
CA ALA A 16 -1.75 -5.48 0.68
C ALA A 16 -2.29 -5.21 -0.73
N THR A 17 -3.29 -4.34 -0.85
CA THR A 17 -3.87 -3.93 -2.13
C THR A 17 -2.86 -3.14 -2.98
N LEU A 18 -2.18 -2.17 -2.38
CA LEU A 18 -1.13 -1.40 -3.06
C LEU A 18 0.04 -2.28 -3.49
N ASP A 19 0.45 -3.24 -2.64
CA ASP A 19 1.48 -4.20 -3.00
C ASP A 19 1.09 -5.07 -4.19
N ARG A 20 -0.17 -5.52 -4.24
CA ARG A 20 -0.68 -6.28 -5.37
C ARG A 20 -0.64 -5.46 -6.66
N TYR A 21 -1.08 -4.20 -6.63
CA TYR A 21 -1.01 -3.32 -7.80
C TYR A 21 0.43 -3.06 -8.26
N ILE A 22 1.38 -2.90 -7.33
CA ILE A 22 2.81 -2.75 -7.65
C ILE A 22 3.34 -4.02 -8.33
N ALA A 23 2.98 -5.19 -7.80
CA ALA A 23 3.41 -6.47 -8.36
C ALA A 23 2.80 -6.71 -9.75
N GLU A 24 1.49 -6.46 -9.91
CA GLU A 24 0.81 -6.55 -11.21
C GLU A 24 1.42 -5.60 -12.25
N GLU A 25 1.71 -4.35 -11.87
CA GLU A 25 2.33 -3.38 -12.78
C GLU A 25 3.78 -3.75 -13.12
N GLN A 26 4.55 -4.31 -12.18
CA GLN A 26 5.91 -4.80 -12.45
C GLN A 26 5.94 -6.04 -13.34
N HIS A 27 4.90 -6.88 -13.26
CA HIS A 27 4.78 -8.08 -14.09
C HIS A 27 4.35 -7.77 -15.52
N ARG A 28 3.90 -6.55 -15.81
CA ARG A 28 3.54 -6.15 -17.17
C ARG A 28 4.79 -6.06 -18.04
N PRO A 29 4.71 -6.48 -19.31
CA PRO A 29 5.82 -6.35 -20.27
C PRO A 29 6.22 -4.89 -20.53
N HIS A 30 5.31 -3.94 -20.30
CA HIS A 30 5.58 -2.51 -20.31
C HIS A 30 5.08 -1.89 -19.01
N PRO A 31 5.90 -1.88 -17.95
CA PRO A 31 5.51 -1.30 -16.67
C PRO A 31 5.44 0.23 -16.79
N ASP A 32 4.34 0.82 -16.34
CA ASP A 32 4.25 2.28 -16.21
C ASP A 32 5.06 2.75 -15.00
N ALA A 33 6.24 3.32 -15.27
CA ALA A 33 7.16 3.79 -14.23
C ALA A 33 6.57 4.92 -13.37
N ILE A 34 5.71 5.79 -13.95
CA ILE A 34 5.05 6.87 -13.20
C ILE A 34 4.04 6.27 -12.24
N ARG A 35 3.21 5.35 -12.74
CA ARG A 35 2.21 4.64 -11.93
C ARG A 35 2.88 3.82 -10.83
N LEU A 36 3.99 3.17 -11.13
CA LEU A 36 4.76 2.40 -10.15
C LEU A 36 5.37 3.29 -9.05
N ALA A 37 5.90 4.45 -9.42
CA ALA A 37 6.44 5.42 -8.47
C ALA A 37 5.34 5.98 -7.56
N ASP A 38 4.16 6.28 -8.12
CA ASP A 38 3.00 6.77 -7.37
C ASP A 38 2.49 5.71 -6.38
N LEU A 39 2.32 4.46 -6.82
CA LEU A 39 1.91 3.34 -5.97
C LEU A 39 2.91 3.10 -4.82
N LYS A 40 4.22 3.17 -5.09
CA LYS A 40 5.27 3.06 -4.06
C LYS A 40 5.20 4.22 -3.06
N LYS A 41 4.93 5.45 -3.51
CA LYS A 41 4.71 6.62 -2.65
C LYS A 41 3.49 6.45 -1.75
N GLN A 42 2.37 5.99 -2.31
CA GLN A 42 1.16 5.71 -1.54
C GLN A 42 1.41 4.62 -0.49
N LYS A 43 2.14 3.55 -0.85
CA LYS A 43 2.54 2.50 0.08
C LYS A 43 3.41 3.03 1.22
N LEU A 44 4.37 3.92 0.92
CA LEU A 44 5.23 4.54 1.92
C LEU A 44 4.41 5.38 2.90
N ARG A 45 3.52 6.25 2.41
CA ARG A 45 2.63 7.07 3.27
C ARG A 45 1.75 6.22 4.16
N LEU A 46 1.17 5.16 3.61
CA LEU A 46 0.32 4.24 4.38
C LEU A 46 1.12 3.50 5.45
N LYS A 47 2.36 3.11 5.15
CA LYS A 47 3.27 2.51 6.13
C LYS A 47 3.61 3.49 7.24
N GLU A 48 3.85 4.77 6.92
CA GLU A 48 4.06 5.82 7.93
C GLU A 48 2.82 6.04 8.78
N GLU A 49 1.62 6.02 8.20
CA GLU A 49 0.35 6.15 8.92
C GLU A 49 0.10 4.96 9.88
N ILE A 50 0.54 3.75 9.51
CA ILE A 50 0.50 2.56 10.37
C ILE A 50 1.52 2.65 11.52
N ILE A 51 2.73 3.14 11.25
CA ILE A 51 3.83 3.22 12.23
C ILE A 51 3.67 4.41 13.17
N SER A 52 3.09 5.52 12.71
CA SER A 52 2.91 6.75 13.46
C SER A 52 1.72 6.69 14.44
N LEU A 53 1.13 5.52 14.65
CA LEU A 53 -0.04 5.26 15.50
C LEU A 53 0.35 4.36 16.67
#